data_AF-A0A0D7PGR6-F1
#
_entry.id   AF-A0A0D7PGR6-F1
#
_cell.length_a   1.000
_cell.length_b   1.000
_cell.length_c   1.000
_cell.angle_alpha   90.00
_cell.angle_beta   90.00
_cell.angle_gamma   90.00
#
_symmetry.space_group_name_H-M   'P 1'
#
loop_
_entity.id
_entity.type
_entity.pdbx_description
1 polymer ?
#
loop_
_entity_poly.entity_id
_entity_poly.type
_entity_poly.pdbx_seq_one_letter_code
_entity_poly.pdbx_strand_id
1 'polypeptide(L)'
;MGLAAMFLVQPALAGSLEYPQIIHTQYEAIDQKAGGHFVLWSEREKIFYGLDQKLFPGARFVDVTQVTPTTGSITLTYVEVRTVGSTTSDYLYLTGNVRFRVSGMALKSSNFPPGGGMVPGSQ
;
A
#
# COMPACT_ATOMS: atom_id res chain seq x y z
N MET A 1 -23.80 -8.24 -43.15
CA MET A 1 -22.66 -9.14 -42.88
C MET A 1 -21.80 -8.49 -41.82
N GLY A 2 -21.85 -9.00 -40.59
CA GLY A 2 -21.14 -8.41 -39.44
C GLY A 2 -19.75 -9.01 -39.29
N LEU A 3 -18.73 -8.16 -39.23
CA LEU A 3 -17.35 -8.56 -38.98
C LEU A 3 -17.13 -8.55 -37.45
N ALA A 4 -16.96 -9.74 -36.85
CA ALA A 4 -16.63 -9.88 -35.45
C ALA A 4 -15.14 -9.58 -35.24
N ALA A 5 -14.81 -8.48 -34.55
CA ALA A 5 -13.46 -8.18 -34.13
C ALA A 5 -13.07 -9.10 -32.96
N MET A 6 -12.24 -10.11 -33.22
CA MET A 6 -11.60 -10.91 -32.18
C MET A 6 -10.47 -10.10 -31.56
N PHE A 7 -10.68 -9.59 -30.35
CA PHE A 7 -9.61 -9.01 -29.53
C PHE A 7 -8.65 -10.12 -29.12
N LEU A 8 -7.48 -10.16 -29.75
CA LEU A 8 -6.36 -11.02 -29.33
C LEU A 8 -5.84 -10.48 -27.99
N VAL A 9 -6.18 -11.14 -26.89
CA VAL A 9 -5.55 -10.91 -25.59
C VAL A 9 -4.15 -11.52 -25.67
N GLN A 10 -3.12 -10.68 -25.75
CA GLN A 10 -1.74 -11.17 -25.66
C GLN A 10 -1.49 -11.70 -24.24
N PRO A 11 -1.03 -12.95 -24.09
CA PRO A 11 -0.62 -13.45 -22.78
C PRO A 11 0.58 -12.64 -22.31
N ALA A 12 0.46 -11.99 -21.17
CA ALA A 12 1.60 -11.37 -20.51
C ALA A 12 2.58 -12.48 -20.12
N LEU A 13 3.75 -12.53 -20.77
CA LEU A 13 4.84 -13.40 -20.36
C LEU A 13 5.22 -13.04 -18.92
N ALA A 14 5.22 -14.03 -18.02
CA ALA A 14 5.75 -13.85 -16.68
C ALA A 14 7.25 -13.54 -16.80
N GLY A 15 7.62 -12.26 -16.65
CA GLY A 15 9.00 -11.81 -16.68
C GLY A 15 9.80 -12.38 -15.52
N SER A 16 11.12 -12.47 -15.69
CA SER A 16 12.03 -12.74 -14.57
C SER A 16 11.98 -11.59 -13.57
N LEU A 17 11.70 -11.89 -12.29
CA LEU A 17 11.72 -10.91 -11.20
C LEU A 17 13.16 -10.68 -10.73
N GLU A 18 13.64 -9.44 -10.81
CA GLU A 18 14.94 -9.05 -10.26
C GLU A 18 14.83 -8.72 -8.76
N TYR A 19 15.70 -9.29 -7.93
CA TYR A 19 15.68 -9.06 -6.50
C TYR A 19 16.79 -8.07 -6.07
N PRO A 20 16.58 -7.23 -5.04
CA PRO A 20 15.39 -7.17 -4.19
C PRO A 20 14.21 -6.52 -4.90
N GLN A 21 13.01 -7.04 -4.63
CA GLN A 21 11.76 -6.40 -5.04
C GLN A 21 11.41 -5.36 -3.98
N ILE A 22 11.29 -4.09 -4.39
CA ILE A 22 10.95 -2.98 -3.49
C ILE A 22 9.68 -2.33 -4.02
N ILE A 23 8.61 -2.38 -3.23
CA ILE A 23 7.36 -1.72 -3.51
C ILE A 23 7.18 -0.59 -2.52
N HIS A 24 7.05 0.62 -3.02
CA HIS A 24 6.78 1.82 -2.25
C HIS A 24 5.40 2.35 -2.63
N THR A 25 4.62 2.71 -1.62
CA THR A 25 3.27 3.24 -1.80
C THR A 25 2.99 4.32 -0.77
N GLN A 26 2.64 5.50 -1.24
CA GLN A 26 2.33 6.65 -0.40
C GLN A 26 0.87 7.06 -0.54
N TYR A 27 0.21 7.24 0.59
CA TYR A 27 -1.15 7.71 0.70
C TYR A 27 -1.21 9.01 1.49
N GLU A 28 -2.05 9.92 1.03
CA GLU A 28 -2.40 11.14 1.78
C GLU A 28 -3.89 11.26 1.96
N ALA A 29 -4.34 11.76 3.11
CA ALA A 29 -5.75 12.01 3.35
C ALA A 29 -6.32 12.98 2.31
N ILE A 30 -7.51 12.68 1.80
CA ILE A 30 -8.26 13.56 0.91
C ILE A 30 -8.64 14.84 1.67
N ASP A 31 -9.10 14.69 2.92
CA ASP A 31 -9.26 15.79 3.87
C ASP A 31 -8.12 15.75 4.89
N GLN A 32 -7.22 16.72 4.80
CA GLN A 32 -6.06 16.85 5.69
C GLN A 32 -6.41 17.29 7.11
N LYS A 33 -7.61 17.84 7.34
CA LYS A 33 -8.09 18.23 8.68
C LYS A 33 -8.77 17.07 9.39
N ALA A 34 -9.53 16.25 8.66
CA ALA A 34 -10.20 15.07 9.21
C ALA A 34 -9.28 13.83 9.25
N GLY A 35 -8.35 13.71 8.31
CA GLY A 35 -7.55 12.51 8.09
C GLY A 35 -8.33 11.41 7.38
N GLY A 36 -7.64 10.34 7.00
CA GLY A 36 -8.23 9.09 6.53
C GLY A 36 -8.06 7.97 7.55
N HIS A 37 -8.61 6.80 7.26
CA HIS A 37 -8.40 5.61 8.08
C HIS A 37 -7.31 4.73 7.48
N PHE A 38 -6.34 4.39 8.32
CA PHE A 38 -5.32 3.40 8.03
C PHE A 38 -5.40 2.30 9.08
N VAL A 39 -5.74 1.08 8.65
CA VAL A 39 -5.81 -0.09 9.52
C VAL A 39 -4.78 -1.09 9.04
N LEU A 40 -3.95 -1.59 9.96
CA LEU A 40 -2.93 -2.58 9.67
C LEU A 40 -3.08 -3.79 10.59
N TRP A 41 -2.89 -4.97 9.98
CA TRP A 41 -2.93 -6.26 10.63
C TRP A 41 -1.74 -7.12 10.20
N SER A 42 -0.98 -7.60 11.18
CA SER A 42 0.06 -8.62 10.99
C SER A 42 -0.31 -9.89 11.77
N GLU A 43 -0.65 -10.96 11.06
CA GLU A 43 -1.04 -12.24 11.67
C GLU A 43 0.10 -12.86 12.47
N ARG A 44 1.35 -12.69 12.00
CA ARG A 44 2.55 -13.25 12.60
C ARG A 44 2.91 -12.54 13.90
N GLU A 45 2.86 -11.21 13.89
CA GLU A 45 3.31 -10.39 15.02
C GLU A 45 2.17 -10.02 15.97
N LYS A 46 0.92 -10.37 15.63
CA LYS A 46 -0.29 -10.05 16.40
C LYS A 46 -0.45 -8.54 16.65
N ILE A 47 0.05 -7.73 15.73
CA ILE A 47 -0.03 -6.27 15.79
C ILE A 47 -1.28 -5.81 15.04
N PHE A 48 -2.08 -5.00 15.73
CA PHE A 48 -3.20 -4.26 15.17
C PHE A 48 -2.95 -2.76 15.33
N TYR A 49 -2.88 -2.01 14.22
CA TYR A 49 -2.77 -0.56 14.24
C TYR A 49 -4.02 0.06 13.62
N GLY A 50 -4.54 1.14 14.21
CA GLY A 50 -5.66 1.89 13.63
C GLY A 50 -7.06 1.28 13.78
N LEU A 51 -7.22 0.15 14.48
CA LEU A 51 -8.53 -0.47 14.72
C LEU A 51 -9.41 0.31 15.70
N ASP A 52 -8.82 0.88 16.76
CA ASP A 52 -9.53 1.72 17.71
C ASP A 52 -9.32 3.19 17.39
N GLN A 53 -10.37 3.84 16.87
CA GLN A 53 -10.33 5.26 16.48
C GLN A 53 -10.13 6.22 17.66
N LYS A 54 -10.36 5.77 18.90
CA LYS A 54 -10.08 6.59 20.10
C LYS A 54 -8.59 6.65 20.40
N LEU A 55 -7.86 5.58 20.07
CA LEU A 55 -6.42 5.47 20.30
C LEU A 55 -5.63 5.95 19.08
N PHE A 56 -6.19 5.79 17.89
CA PHE A 56 -5.54 6.13 16.62
C PHE A 56 -6.36 7.17 15.85
N PRO A 57 -6.01 8.47 15.96
CA PRO A 57 -6.67 9.51 15.19
C PRO A 57 -6.44 9.33 13.69
N GLY A 58 -7.26 9.99 12.87
CA GLY A 58 -7.18 9.89 11.41
C GLY A 58 -5.76 10.15 10.89
N ALA A 59 -5.29 9.34 9.94
CA ALA A 59 -3.99 9.46 9.33
C ALA A 59 -4.02 10.55 8.24
N ARG A 60 -3.12 11.52 8.30
CA ARG A 60 -2.90 12.51 7.22
C ARG A 60 -2.01 11.97 6.12
N PHE A 61 -1.09 11.10 6.51
CA PHE A 61 -0.03 10.56 5.67
C PHE A 61 0.27 9.13 6.09
N VAL A 62 0.43 8.26 5.10
CA VAL A 62 0.89 6.89 5.29
C VAL A 62 1.88 6.57 4.19
N ASP A 63 3.07 6.11 4.58
CA ASP A 63 4.08 5.57 3.68
C ASP A 63 4.24 4.08 3.96
N VAL A 64 4.12 3.24 2.93
CA VAL A 64 4.32 1.80 3.04
C VAL A 64 5.43 1.40 2.08
N THR A 65 6.51 0.86 2.63
CA THR A 65 7.61 0.27 1.86
C THR A 65 7.71 -1.22 2.17
N GLN A 66 7.54 -2.04 1.15
CA GLN A 66 7.66 -3.49 1.22
C GLN A 66 8.90 -3.94 0.45
N VAL A 67 9.74 -4.73 1.10
CA VAL A 67 10.99 -5.25 0.53
C VAL A 67 10.96 -6.77 0.60
N THR A 68 11.07 -7.42 -0.55
CA THR A 68 11.36 -8.86 -0.64
C THR A 68 12.81 -9.03 -1.08
N PRO A 69 13.73 -9.40 -0.16
CA PRO A 69 15.17 -9.41 -0.46
C PRO A 69 15.59 -10.41 -1.54
N THR A 70 15.05 -11.63 -1.49
CA THR A 70 15.38 -12.74 -2.40
C THR A 70 14.19 -13.69 -2.58
N THR A 71 14.27 -14.57 -3.57
CA THR A 71 13.28 -15.64 -3.78
C THR A 71 13.11 -16.51 -2.53
N GLY A 72 11.88 -16.68 -2.07
CA GLY A 72 11.54 -17.50 -0.88
C GLY A 72 11.79 -16.82 0.47
N SER A 73 12.33 -15.59 0.48
CA SER A 73 12.50 -14.81 1.72
C SER A 73 11.19 -14.19 2.21
N ILE A 74 11.17 -13.85 3.50
CA ILE A 74 10.05 -13.14 4.12
C ILE A 74 10.09 -11.66 3.71
N THR A 75 8.97 -11.14 3.24
CA THR A 75 8.82 -9.70 2.97
C THR A 75 8.92 -8.88 4.26
N LEU A 76 9.75 -7.84 4.21
CA LEU A 76 9.88 -6.83 5.25
C LEU A 76 8.96 -5.66 4.89
N THR A 77 8.16 -5.17 5.84
CA THR A 77 7.25 -4.05 5.64
C THR A 77 7.57 -2.96 6.64
N TYR A 78 7.87 -1.77 6.11
CA TYR A 78 8.11 -0.55 6.84
C TYR A 78 6.91 0.36 6.63
N VAL A 79 6.32 0.85 7.72
CA VAL A 79 5.20 1.78 7.64
C VAL A 79 5.51 3.03 8.44
N GLU A 80 5.40 4.18 7.80
CA GLU A 80 5.34 5.48 8.47
C GLU A 80 3.89 5.96 8.48
N VAL A 81 3.37 6.34 9.64
CA VAL A 81 2.02 6.94 9.77
C VAL A 81 2.13 8.27 10.48
N ARG A 82 1.55 9.33 9.89
CA ARG A 82 1.39 10.62 10.57
C ARG A 82 -0.08 10.93 10.72
N THR A 83 -0.52 11.09 11.97
CA THR A 83 -1.91 11.37 12.31
C THR A 83 -2.26 12.85 12.31
N VAL A 84 -3.56 13.16 12.28
CA VAL A 84 -4.07 14.51 12.43
C VAL A 84 -3.64 15.09 13.77
N GLY A 85 -3.09 16.29 13.74
CA GLY A 85 -2.62 17.00 14.93
C GLY A 85 -1.23 16.58 15.42
N SER A 86 -0.64 15.51 14.88
CA SER A 86 0.74 15.11 15.20
C SER A 86 1.75 15.73 14.24
N THR A 87 2.87 16.22 14.79
CA THR A 87 4.05 16.62 14.01
C THR A 87 5.07 15.48 13.87
N THR A 88 4.91 14.41 14.65
CA THR A 88 5.77 13.22 14.63
C THR A 88 5.05 12.05 13.97
N SER A 89 5.82 11.20 13.30
CA SER A 89 5.29 9.98 12.69
C SER A 89 5.51 8.77 13.60
N ASP A 90 4.56 7.85 13.57
CA ASP A 90 4.72 6.49 14.09
C ASP A 90 5.42 5.63 13.04
N TYR A 91 6.35 4.79 13.49
CA TYR A 91 7.08 3.86 12.62
C TYR A 91 6.82 2.42 13.03
N LEU A 92 6.37 1.60 12.09
CA LEU A 92 6.12 0.17 12.27
C LEU A 92 7.06 -0.63 11.39
N TYR A 93 7.69 -1.65 11.98
CA TYR A 93 8.62 -2.56 11.32
C TYR A 93 8.07 -3.97 11.45
N LEU A 94 7.63 -4.55 10.35
CA LEU A 94 6.85 -5.79 10.33
C LEU A 94 7.47 -6.79 9.36
N THR A 95 7.26 -8.07 9.63
CA THR A 95 7.72 -9.16 8.78
C THR A 95 6.58 -10.11 8.41
N GLY A 96 6.61 -10.63 7.19
CA GLY A 96 5.65 -11.63 6.71
C GLY A 96 4.47 -11.01 5.98
N ASN A 97 3.33 -11.70 6.07
CA ASN A 97 2.11 -11.30 5.39
C ASN A 97 1.42 -10.19 6.18
N VAL A 98 1.66 -8.94 5.77
CA VAL A 98 0.99 -7.77 6.31
C VAL A 98 -0.22 -7.46 5.43
N ARG A 99 -1.38 -7.26 6.07
CA ARG A 99 -2.58 -6.76 5.41
C ARG A 99 -2.87 -5.37 5.96
N PHE A 100 -3.15 -4.43 5.07
CA PHE A 100 -3.60 -3.11 5.48
C PHE A 100 -4.78 -2.67 4.63
N ARG A 101 -5.57 -1.76 5.17
CA ARG A 101 -6.69 -1.11 4.50
C ARG A 101 -6.55 0.39 4.66
N VAL A 102 -6.76 1.10 3.56
CA VAL A 102 -6.77 2.56 3.52
C VAL A 102 -8.16 3.02 3.06
N SER A 103 -8.70 4.07 3.67
CA SER A 103 -9.93 4.71 3.21
C SER A 103 -9.93 6.21 3.53
N GLY A 104 -10.60 7.01 2.69
CA GLY A 104 -10.54 8.48 2.82
C GLY A 104 -9.18 9.09 2.45
N MET A 105 -8.33 8.33 1.76
CA MET A 105 -7.00 8.75 1.33
C MET A 105 -6.82 8.53 -0.17
N ALA A 106 -6.02 9.38 -0.79
CA ALA A 106 -5.61 9.27 -2.18
C ALA A 106 -4.22 8.62 -2.27
N LEU A 107 -4.05 7.74 -3.26
CA LEU A 107 -2.73 7.23 -3.64
C LEU A 107 -1.94 8.36 -4.33
N LYS A 108 -0.83 8.78 -3.72
CA LYS A 108 0.00 9.89 -4.23
C LYS A 108 1.18 9.40 -5.05
N SER A 109 1.85 8.36 -4.57
CA SER A 109 2.95 7.74 -5.30
C SER A 109 2.89 6.23 -5.12
N SER A 110 3.23 5.51 -6.18
CA SER A 110 3.54 4.09 -6.09
C SER A 110 4.46 3.71 -7.22
N ASN A 111 5.36 2.76 -6.96
CA ASN A 111 6.13 2.10 -8.01
C ASN A 111 5.54 0.73 -8.37
N PHE A 112 4.27 0.47 -8.02
CA PHE A 112 3.59 -0.76 -8.42
C PHE A 112 3.64 -0.91 -9.95
N PRO A 113 3.90 -2.12 -10.47
CA PRO A 113 3.93 -2.35 -11.90
C PRO A 113 2.63 -1.91 -12.60
N PRO A 114 2.72 -1.35 -13.82
CA PRO A 114 1.55 -1.01 -14.62
C PRO A 114 0.63 -2.23 -14.81
N GLY A 115 -0.69 -2.03 -14.71
CA GLY A 115 -1.69 -3.10 -14.82
C GLY A 115 -2.15 -3.72 -13.50
N GLY A 116 -1.51 -3.40 -12.36
CA GLY A 116 -1.94 -3.84 -11.03
C GLY A 116 -3.11 -3.06 -10.41
N GLY A 117 -3.72 -2.11 -11.14
CA GLY A 117 -4.82 -1.28 -10.64
C GLY A 117 -4.43 -0.25 -9.57
N MET A 118 -3.14 -0.14 -9.25
CA MET A 118 -2.59 0.79 -8.24
C MET A 118 -1.72 1.89 -8.87
N VAL A 119 -2.19 2.48 -9.96
CA VAL A 119 -1.57 3.67 -10.56
C VAL A 119 -2.22 4.90 -9.90
N PRO A 120 -1.46 5.93 -9.49
CA PRO A 120 -2.03 7.17 -9.00
C PRO A 120 -3.05 7.69 -10.02
N GLY A 121 -4.31 7.83 -9.60
CA GLY A 121 -5.34 8.40 -10.46
C GLY A 121 -4.98 9.85 -10.78
N SER A 122 -4.90 10.19 -12.06
CA SER A 122 -4.89 11.59 -12.50
C SER A 122 -6.25 12.21 -12.16
N GLN A 123 -6.32 12.81 -10.97
CA GLN A 123 -7.36 13.79 -10.65
C GLN A 123 -6.89 15.18 -11.06
#